data_AF-X1B9S9-F1
#
_entry.id   AF-X1B9S9-F1
#
_cell.length_a   1.000
_cell.length_b   1.000
_cell.length_c   1.000
_cell.angle_alpha   90.00
_cell.angle_beta   90.00
_cell.angle_gamma   90.00
#
_symmetry.space_group_name_H-M   'P 1'
#
loop_
_entity.id
_entity.type
_entity.pdbx_description
1 polymer ?
#
loop_
_entity_poly.entity_id
_entity_poly.type
_entity_poly.pdbx_seq_one_letter_code
_entity_poly.pdbx_strand_id
1 'polypeptide(L)'
;MVFGDPNSQRDDFNRPRDRVPLREDPPFRRFDERDMRDEMARERELEEMVRADDQRRMNDAAAARFEAAMRELTVDDLREMVNNSNIRVTSGGRISSRRPSGRDVIRRSGQFTMQGFDLPVKKPRKKNKKHCKNLSQCLRQANAELRTKKGSLRKGKTQADVMRRAQRLLRKMK
;
A
#
# COMPACT_ATOMS: atom_id res chain seq x y z
N MET A 1 51.00 -46.02 4.73
CA MET A 1 50.09 -45.00 4.14
C MET A 1 48.70 -45.61 4.05
N VAL A 2 47.74 -45.13 4.84
CA VAL A 2 46.39 -44.71 4.41
C VAL A 2 45.82 -43.91 5.58
N PHE A 3 45.50 -42.64 5.35
CA PHE A 3 44.82 -41.76 6.29
C PHE A 3 43.35 -42.15 6.39
N GLY A 4 42.81 -42.27 7.61
CA GLY A 4 41.37 -42.46 7.85
C GLY A 4 40.61 -41.16 7.60
N ASP A 5 39.59 -41.22 6.76
CA ASP A 5 38.68 -40.12 6.41
C ASP A 5 37.55 -40.04 7.47
N PRO A 6 37.29 -38.90 8.14
CA PRO A 6 36.43 -38.84 9.32
C PRO A 6 34.93 -38.63 9.02
N ASN A 7 34.41 -39.06 7.87
CA ASN A 7 33.06 -38.67 7.43
C ASN A 7 32.15 -39.83 6.98
N SER A 8 32.19 -40.97 7.68
CA SER A 8 31.37 -42.15 7.40
C SER A 8 30.09 -42.28 8.24
N GLN A 9 29.40 -41.17 8.54
CA GLN A 9 28.06 -41.24 9.15
C GLN A 9 27.01 -40.54 8.29
N ARG A 10 26.36 -41.30 7.39
CA ARG A 10 25.01 -41.00 6.88
C ARG A 10 24.30 -42.30 6.46
N ASP A 11 23.87 -43.08 7.43
CA ASP A 11 22.86 -44.14 7.27
C ASP A 11 21.59 -43.77 8.04
N ASP A 12 20.87 -42.75 7.56
CA ASP A 12 19.57 -42.32 8.09
C ASP A 12 18.39 -42.97 7.32
N PHE A 13 18.54 -44.21 6.85
CA PHE A 13 17.49 -44.92 6.11
C PHE A 13 16.59 -45.82 6.97
N ASN A 14 16.81 -45.92 8.27
CA ASN A 14 16.10 -46.89 9.12
C ASN A 14 15.46 -46.28 10.38
N ARG A 15 14.64 -45.22 10.21
CA ARG A 15 13.74 -44.76 11.28
C ARG A 15 12.33 -45.31 11.03
N PRO A 16 11.73 -46.07 11.96
CA PRO A 16 10.36 -46.53 11.82
C PRO A 16 9.44 -45.31 11.75
N ARG A 17 8.68 -45.18 10.67
CA ARG A 17 7.66 -44.14 10.52
C ARG A 17 6.51 -44.46 11.47
N ASP A 18 6.46 -43.77 12.60
CA ASP A 18 5.25 -43.71 13.43
C ASP A 18 4.07 -43.32 12.53
N ARG A 19 3.10 -44.23 12.42
CA ARG A 19 1.83 -43.99 11.74
C ARG A 19 1.09 -42.90 12.51
N VAL A 20 1.10 -41.69 11.96
CA VAL A 20 0.16 -40.63 12.36
C VAL A 20 -1.24 -41.13 12.01
N PRO A 21 -2.21 -41.18 12.95
CA PRO A 21 -3.56 -41.60 12.60
C PRO A 21 -4.16 -40.58 11.63
N LEU A 22 -4.76 -41.09 10.56
CA LEU A 22 -5.49 -40.30 9.59
C LEU A 22 -6.65 -39.62 10.33
N ARG A 23 -6.53 -38.31 10.59
CA ARG A 23 -7.64 -37.51 11.10
C ARG A 23 -8.71 -37.51 10.02
N GLU A 24 -9.76 -38.31 10.21
CA GLU A 24 -10.95 -38.25 9.37
C GLU A 24 -11.59 -36.87 9.57
N ASP A 25 -11.44 -35.99 8.58
CA ASP A 25 -12.17 -34.74 8.55
C ASP A 25 -13.65 -35.06 8.28
N PRO A 26 -14.60 -34.66 9.14
CA PRO A 26 -16.02 -34.89 8.87
C PRO A 26 -16.44 -34.11 7.61
N PRO A 27 -17.18 -34.73 6.67
CA PRO A 27 -17.38 -34.20 5.32
C PRO A 27 -18.26 -32.95 5.22
N PHE A 28 -18.80 -32.44 6.34
CA PHE A 28 -19.82 -31.40 6.36
C PHE A 28 -19.32 -29.96 6.60
N ARG A 29 -18.05 -29.72 6.96
CA ARG A 29 -17.57 -28.36 7.35
C ARG A 29 -17.17 -27.43 6.19
N ARG A 30 -17.11 -27.91 4.94
CA ARG A 30 -16.64 -27.13 3.78
C ARG A 30 -17.71 -26.29 3.07
N PHE A 31 -18.98 -26.47 3.44
CA PHE A 31 -20.09 -25.65 2.94
C PHE A 31 -20.19 -24.38 3.81
N ASP A 32 -20.20 -24.55 5.14
CA ASP A 32 -20.31 -23.46 6.13
C ASP A 32 -19.20 -22.40 6.06
N GLU A 33 -17.94 -22.77 5.79
CA GLU A 33 -16.82 -21.80 5.76
C GLU A 33 -16.86 -20.85 4.55
N ARG A 34 -17.46 -21.26 3.43
CA ARG A 34 -17.61 -20.41 2.24
C ARG A 34 -18.76 -19.44 2.42
N ASP A 35 -19.89 -19.92 2.94
CA ASP A 35 -21.05 -19.10 3.22
C ASP A 35 -20.73 -18.04 4.29
N MET A 36 -20.03 -18.40 5.38
CA MET A 36 -19.56 -17.44 6.40
C MET A 36 -18.58 -16.40 5.85
N ARG A 37 -17.75 -16.77 4.86
CA ARG A 37 -16.78 -15.85 4.24
C ARG A 37 -17.45 -14.89 3.27
N ASP A 38 -18.43 -15.36 2.53
CA ASP A 38 -19.25 -14.54 1.63
C ASP A 38 -20.17 -13.62 2.43
N GLU A 39 -20.74 -14.08 3.56
CA GLU A 39 -21.47 -13.24 4.51
C GLU A 39 -20.57 -12.17 5.13
N MET A 40 -19.36 -12.52 5.60
CA MET A 40 -18.40 -11.54 6.14
C MET A 40 -17.94 -10.52 5.09
N ALA A 41 -17.86 -10.91 3.82
CA ALA A 41 -17.55 -9.99 2.72
C ALA A 41 -18.70 -8.99 2.50
N ARG A 42 -19.95 -9.47 2.47
CA ARG A 42 -21.14 -8.63 2.36
C ARG A 42 -21.30 -7.70 3.57
N GLU A 43 -21.02 -8.20 4.78
CA GLU A 43 -21.07 -7.42 6.01
C GLU A 43 -20.06 -6.28 6.01
N ARG A 44 -18.83 -6.53 5.56
CA ARG A 44 -17.80 -5.48 5.37
C ARG A 44 -18.19 -4.46 4.31
N GLU A 45 -18.75 -4.90 3.19
CA GLU A 45 -19.23 -3.98 2.14
C GLU A 45 -20.38 -3.09 2.64
N LEU A 46 -21.31 -3.65 3.41
CA LEU A 46 -22.38 -2.90 4.08
C LEU A 46 -21.80 -1.89 5.10
N GLU A 47 -20.84 -2.31 5.91
CA GLU A 47 -20.21 -1.44 6.91
C GLU A 47 -19.39 -0.31 6.27
N GLU A 48 -18.70 -0.60 5.16
CA GLU A 48 -17.97 0.41 4.37
C GLU A 48 -18.93 1.38 3.67
N MET A 49 -20.06 0.87 3.16
CA MET A 49 -21.11 1.71 2.58
C MET A 49 -21.74 2.63 3.62
N VAL A 50 -22.03 2.12 4.82
CA VAL A 50 -22.56 2.91 5.94
C VAL A 50 -21.56 3.98 6.38
N ARG A 51 -20.28 3.62 6.55
CA ARG A 51 -19.22 4.61 6.85
C ARG A 51 -19.09 5.68 5.77
N ALA A 52 -19.16 5.29 4.51
CA ALA A 52 -19.11 6.23 3.39
C ALA A 52 -20.34 7.13 3.35
N ASP A 53 -21.53 6.61 3.67
CA ASP A 53 -22.76 7.39 3.75
C ASP A 53 -22.74 8.36 4.93
N ASP A 54 -22.31 7.92 6.10
CA ASP A 54 -22.13 8.78 7.28
C ASP A 54 -21.10 9.89 6.99
N GLN A 55 -20.00 9.56 6.33
CA GLN A 55 -18.99 10.54 5.95
C GLN A 55 -19.53 11.56 4.94
N ARG A 56 -20.35 11.13 3.97
CA ARG A 56 -21.06 12.03 3.06
C ARG A 56 -22.03 12.93 3.79
N ARG A 57 -22.88 12.40 4.67
CA ARG A 57 -23.82 13.20 5.48
C ARG A 57 -23.11 14.24 6.36
N MET A 58 -21.98 13.88 6.96
CA MET A 58 -21.18 14.82 7.75
C MET A 58 -20.56 15.92 6.88
N ASN A 59 -20.10 15.56 5.68
CA ASN A 59 -19.56 16.52 4.72
C ASN A 59 -20.65 17.45 4.17
N ASP A 60 -21.83 16.92 3.85
CA ASP A 60 -22.97 17.68 3.34
C ASP A 60 -23.52 18.63 4.42
N ALA A 61 -23.59 18.17 5.67
CA ALA A 61 -23.97 19.02 6.80
C ALA A 61 -22.91 20.12 7.07
N ALA A 62 -21.62 19.82 6.90
CA ALA A 62 -20.56 20.83 7.00
C ALA A 62 -20.64 21.85 5.86
N ALA A 63 -20.89 21.39 4.63
CA ALA A 63 -21.05 22.24 3.46
C ALA A 63 -22.27 23.17 3.60
N ALA A 64 -23.41 22.67 4.08
CA ALA A 64 -24.59 23.49 4.33
C ALA A 64 -24.34 24.57 5.39
N ARG A 65 -23.60 24.25 6.46
CA ARG A 65 -23.18 25.23 7.48
C ARG A 65 -22.24 26.29 6.92
N PHE A 66 -21.31 25.89 6.04
CA PHE A 66 -20.41 26.79 5.35
C PHE A 66 -21.16 27.75 4.42
N GLU A 67 -22.09 27.23 3.63
CA GLU A 67 -22.92 28.04 2.72
C GLU A 67 -23.80 29.03 3.47
N ALA A 68 -24.41 28.62 4.59
CA ALA A 68 -25.19 29.52 5.43
C ALA A 68 -24.34 30.68 5.97
N ALA A 69 -23.14 30.39 6.49
CA ALA A 69 -22.21 31.42 6.97
C ALA A 69 -21.71 32.33 5.85
N MET A 70 -21.54 31.82 4.62
CA MET A 70 -21.11 32.60 3.46
C MET A 70 -22.19 33.56 2.94
N ARG A 71 -23.47 33.22 3.08
CA ARG A 71 -24.58 34.08 2.66
C ARG A 71 -24.73 35.32 3.55
N GLU A 72 -24.26 35.26 4.79
CA GLU A 72 -24.29 36.38 5.73
C GLU A 72 -23.12 37.36 5.57
N LEU A 73 -22.09 37.00 4.80
CA LEU A 73 -20.92 37.85 4.55
C LEU A 73 -21.21 38.87 3.45
N THR A 74 -20.80 40.12 3.65
CA THR A 74 -20.98 41.18 2.66
C THR A 74 -19.99 41.03 1.50
N VAL A 75 -20.28 41.66 0.36
CA VAL A 75 -19.41 41.62 -0.83
C VAL A 75 -18.01 42.18 -0.54
N ASP A 76 -17.91 43.16 0.36
CA ASP A 76 -16.64 43.74 0.79
C ASP A 76 -15.84 42.79 1.69
N ASP A 77 -16.50 42.05 2.57
CA ASP A 77 -15.86 41.00 3.39
C ASP A 77 -15.28 39.90 2.51
N LEU A 78 -16.03 39.46 1.48
CA LEU A 78 -15.56 38.46 0.52
C LEU A 78 -14.34 38.96 -0.28
N ARG A 79 -14.32 40.25 -0.62
CA ARG A 79 -13.20 40.88 -1.34
C ARG A 79 -11.95 40.97 -0.47
N GLU A 80 -12.09 41.26 0.82
CA GLU A 80 -10.99 41.25 1.77
C GLU A 80 -10.45 39.82 2.00
N MET A 81 -11.32 38.82 2.06
CA MET A 81 -10.96 37.42 2.22
C MET A 81 -10.16 36.85 1.04
N VAL A 82 -10.49 37.24 -0.20
CA VAL A 82 -9.77 36.79 -1.41
C VAL A 82 -8.40 37.45 -1.52
N ASN A 83 -8.28 38.71 -1.13
CA ASN A 83 -7.04 39.48 -1.29
C ASN A 83 -6.04 39.28 -0.13
N ASN A 84 -6.49 38.80 1.03
CA ASN A 84 -5.63 38.56 2.19
C ASN A 84 -5.24 37.08 2.34
N SER A 85 -3.99 36.75 1.98
CA SER A 85 -3.44 35.38 2.10
C SER A 85 -3.39 34.80 3.52
N ASN A 86 -3.59 35.64 4.55
CA ASN A 86 -3.63 35.27 5.97
C ASN A 86 -5.03 34.86 6.46
N ILE A 87 -6.07 35.08 5.65
CA ILE A 87 -7.45 34.73 5.97
C ILE A 87 -7.76 33.40 5.29
N ARG A 88 -8.18 32.40 6.07
CA ARG A 88 -8.66 31.11 5.55
C ARG A 88 -10.04 30.82 6.09
N VAL A 89 -10.90 30.32 5.21
CA VAL A 89 -12.21 29.82 5.61
C VAL A 89 -12.11 28.34 5.92
N THR A 90 -12.53 27.98 7.13
CA THR A 90 -12.67 26.57 7.52
C THR A 90 -13.94 25.96 6.96
N SER A 91 -14.03 24.63 6.90
CA SER A 91 -15.22 23.90 6.42
C SER A 91 -16.50 24.17 7.23
N GLY A 92 -16.40 24.81 8.40
CA GLY A 92 -17.54 25.27 9.19
C GLY A 92 -17.91 26.73 8.99
N GLY A 93 -17.42 27.40 7.93
CA GLY A 93 -17.72 28.79 7.61
C GLY A 93 -17.04 29.82 8.52
N ARG A 94 -16.33 29.38 9.57
CA ARG A 94 -15.58 30.27 10.45
C ARG A 94 -14.37 30.84 9.71
N ILE A 95 -14.33 32.17 9.65
CA ILE A 95 -13.17 32.94 9.20
C ILE A 95 -12.11 32.85 10.29
N SER A 96 -11.05 32.08 10.05
CA SER A 96 -9.93 31.97 10.97
C SER A 96 -8.79 32.85 10.47
N SER A 97 -8.53 33.94 11.17
CA SER A 97 -7.28 34.68 11.01
C SER A 97 -6.18 33.88 11.69
N ARG A 98 -5.26 33.30 10.90
CA ARG A 98 -4.06 32.73 11.52
C ARG A 98 -3.15 33.89 11.86
N ARG A 99 -3.10 34.27 13.14
CA ARG A 99 -1.80 34.65 13.70
C ARG A 99 -0.89 33.45 13.44
N PRO A 100 0.20 33.61 12.66
CA PRO A 100 1.09 32.49 12.40
C PRO A 100 1.55 31.95 13.76
N SER A 101 1.26 30.67 14.02
CA SER A 101 1.72 30.01 15.24
C SER A 101 3.24 30.17 15.30
N GLY A 102 3.81 30.36 16.49
CA GLY A 102 5.27 30.43 16.66
C GLY A 102 5.99 29.26 15.97
N ARG A 103 5.36 28.08 15.92
CA ARG A 103 5.84 26.90 15.20
C ARG A 103 5.85 27.06 13.67
N ASP A 104 4.85 27.73 13.10
CA ASP A 104 4.77 27.98 11.65
C ASP A 104 5.78 29.05 11.22
N VAL A 105 6.02 30.05 12.07
CA VAL A 105 7.08 31.06 11.87
C VAL A 105 8.45 30.37 11.86
N ILE A 106 8.71 29.50 12.84
CA ILE A 106 9.96 28.72 12.98
C ILE A 106 10.22 27.81 11.76
N ARG A 107 9.18 27.18 11.20
CA ARG A 107 9.33 26.32 10.00
C ARG A 107 9.60 27.11 8.74
N ARG A 108 8.96 28.27 8.58
CA ARG A 108 9.14 29.14 7.40
C ARG A 108 10.41 29.96 7.45
N SER A 109 10.93 30.28 8.64
CA SER A 109 12.10 31.15 8.79
C SER A 109 13.40 30.50 8.32
N GLY A 110 13.45 29.17 8.15
CA GLY A 110 14.71 28.49 7.85
C GLY A 110 15.74 28.56 8.98
N GLN A 111 15.39 29.12 10.14
CA GLN A 111 16.32 29.29 11.26
C GLN A 111 16.85 27.95 11.79
N PHE A 112 16.09 26.88 11.61
CA PHE A 112 16.47 25.51 11.98
C PHE A 112 16.64 24.59 10.76
N THR A 113 16.66 25.13 9.53
CA THR A 113 17.09 24.33 8.38
C THR A 113 18.60 24.19 8.45
N MET A 114 19.09 23.31 9.33
CA MET A 114 20.44 22.73 9.38
C MET A 114 21.50 23.48 8.57
N GLN A 115 21.75 24.75 8.90
CA GLN A 115 22.83 25.51 8.30
C GLN A 115 24.11 25.06 8.99
N GLY A 116 24.89 24.21 8.32
CA GLY A 116 26.30 24.00 8.68
C GLY A 116 26.73 22.57 9.01
N PHE A 117 25.85 21.57 9.02
CA PHE A 117 26.28 20.17 9.04
C PHE A 117 25.92 19.51 7.71
N ASP A 118 26.93 19.26 6.90
CA ASP A 118 26.86 18.35 5.76
C ASP A 118 26.63 16.93 6.28
N LEU A 119 25.39 16.63 6.64
CA LEU A 119 24.96 15.24 6.82
C LEU A 119 25.24 14.54 5.48
N PRO A 120 25.93 13.38 5.48
CA PRO A 120 26.22 12.68 4.25
C PRO A 120 24.90 12.29 3.58
N VAL A 121 24.51 13.06 2.56
CA VAL A 121 23.37 12.75 1.71
C VAL A 121 23.71 11.43 1.05
N LYS A 122 23.00 10.36 1.43
CA LYS A 122 23.20 9.04 0.83
C LYS A 122 23.07 9.19 -0.68
N LYS A 123 24.18 9.02 -1.40
CA LYS A 123 24.18 9.07 -2.86
C LYS A 123 23.11 8.09 -3.36
N PRO A 124 22.21 8.50 -4.26
CA PRO A 124 21.22 7.58 -4.79
C PRO A 124 21.94 6.39 -5.42
N ARG A 125 21.50 5.17 -5.09
CA ARG A 125 22.15 3.94 -5.56
C ARG A 125 22.25 3.96 -7.09
N LYS A 126 23.44 3.67 -7.63
CA LYS A 126 23.68 3.54 -9.08
C LYS A 126 22.72 2.49 -9.66
N LYS A 127 21.74 2.91 -10.46
CA LYS A 127 20.81 2.00 -11.13
C LYS A 127 21.50 1.33 -12.31
N ASN A 128 21.41 0.01 -12.40
CA ASN A 128 21.84 -0.74 -13.59
C ASN A 128 20.88 -0.47 -14.75
N LYS A 129 21.11 0.61 -15.49
CA LYS A 129 20.23 1.14 -16.55
C LYS A 129 19.87 0.11 -17.63
N LYS A 130 20.78 -0.82 -17.94
CA LYS A 130 20.58 -1.90 -18.93
C LYS A 130 19.46 -2.87 -18.53
N HIS A 131 19.41 -3.27 -17.25
CA HIS A 131 18.40 -4.23 -16.79
C HIS A 131 17.08 -3.54 -16.41
N CYS A 132 17.11 -2.31 -15.89
CA CYS A 132 15.91 -1.69 -15.35
C CYS A 132 14.91 -1.21 -16.41
N LYS A 133 15.38 -0.78 -17.59
CA LYS A 133 14.49 -0.19 -18.61
C LYS A 133 13.51 -1.20 -19.20
N ASN A 134 14.00 -2.38 -19.58
CA ASN A 134 13.19 -3.38 -20.28
C ASN A 134 12.56 -4.41 -19.32
N LEU A 135 13.04 -4.51 -18.07
CA LEU A 135 12.54 -5.48 -17.10
C LEU A 135 11.05 -5.25 -16.76
N SER A 136 10.59 -4.00 -16.66
CA SER A 136 9.18 -3.72 -16.37
C SER A 136 8.26 -4.22 -17.49
N GLN A 137 8.65 -4.03 -18.76
CA GLN A 137 7.91 -4.54 -19.92
C GLN A 137 7.93 -6.08 -19.95
N CYS A 138 9.09 -6.70 -19.69
CA CYS A 138 9.23 -8.15 -19.61
C CYS A 138 8.37 -8.76 -18.49
N LEU A 139 8.28 -8.10 -17.34
CA LEU A 139 7.43 -8.52 -16.22
C LEU A 139 5.95 -8.43 -16.59
N ARG A 140 5.54 -7.38 -17.31
CA ARG A 140 4.17 -7.25 -17.81
C ARG A 140 3.80 -8.40 -18.74
N GLN A 141 4.68 -8.74 -19.67
CA GLN A 141 4.47 -9.86 -20.60
C GLN A 141 4.47 -11.21 -19.86
N ALA A 142 5.42 -11.46 -18.96
CA ALA A 142 5.47 -12.70 -18.19
C ALA A 142 4.22 -12.88 -17.30
N ASN A 143 3.71 -11.79 -16.71
CA ASN A 143 2.47 -11.82 -15.96
C ASN A 143 1.25 -12.13 -16.85
N ALA A 144 1.18 -11.57 -18.06
CA ALA A 144 0.11 -11.90 -19.00
C ALA A 144 0.11 -13.39 -19.41
N GLU A 145 1.29 -13.99 -19.56
CA GLU A 145 1.42 -15.42 -19.89
C GLU A 145 1.08 -16.33 -18.70
N LEU A 146 1.57 -16.01 -17.50
CA LEU A 146 1.55 -16.92 -16.35
C LEU A 146 0.44 -16.64 -15.34
N ARG A 147 -0.23 -15.48 -15.41
CA ARG A 147 -1.40 -15.16 -14.59
C ARG A 147 -2.68 -15.36 -15.39
N THR A 148 -3.79 -15.44 -14.67
CA THR A 148 -5.13 -15.41 -15.22
C THR A 148 -5.56 -13.97 -15.47
N LYS A 149 -6.67 -13.78 -16.19
CA LYS A 149 -7.28 -12.44 -16.37
C LYS A 149 -7.64 -11.78 -15.02
N LYS A 150 -7.93 -12.58 -13.99
CA LYS A 150 -8.22 -12.13 -12.62
C LYS A 150 -6.95 -11.83 -11.79
N GLY A 151 -5.76 -12.01 -12.36
CA GLY A 151 -4.49 -11.73 -11.67
C GLY A 151 -4.00 -12.82 -10.72
N SER A 152 -4.61 -14.00 -10.67
CA SER A 152 -4.08 -15.17 -9.95
C SER A 152 -3.01 -15.89 -10.78
N LEU A 153 -2.03 -16.56 -10.15
CA LEU A 153 -1.07 -17.40 -10.86
C LEU A 153 -1.77 -18.67 -11.39
N ARG A 154 -1.40 -19.12 -12.59
CA ARG A 154 -1.88 -20.40 -13.15
C ARG A 154 -1.39 -21.58 -12.29
N LYS A 155 -2.13 -22.70 -12.33
CA LYS A 155 -1.81 -23.91 -11.56
C LYS A 155 -0.38 -24.37 -11.81
N GLY A 156 0.36 -24.66 -10.73
CA GLY A 156 1.74 -25.11 -10.79
C GLY A 156 2.75 -24.04 -11.21
N LYS A 157 2.37 -22.75 -11.22
CA LYS A 157 3.28 -21.64 -11.46
C LYS A 157 3.52 -20.85 -10.19
N THR A 158 4.78 -20.50 -9.98
CA THR A 158 5.23 -19.72 -8.82
C THR A 158 5.68 -18.33 -9.25
N GLN A 159 5.81 -17.41 -8.29
CA GLN A 159 6.42 -16.10 -8.56
C GLN A 159 7.85 -16.22 -9.11
N ALA A 160 8.60 -17.25 -8.69
CA ALA A 160 9.92 -17.53 -9.23
C ALA A 160 9.87 -17.81 -10.75
N ASP A 161 8.83 -18.48 -11.23
CA ASP A 161 8.67 -18.76 -12.67
C ASP A 161 8.38 -17.50 -13.48
N VAL A 162 7.63 -16.56 -12.91
CA VAL A 162 7.40 -15.23 -13.51
C VAL A 162 8.73 -14.49 -13.67
N MET A 163 9.54 -14.45 -12.62
CA MET A 163 10.84 -13.78 -12.66
C MET A 163 11.80 -14.46 -13.64
N ARG A 164 11.84 -15.81 -13.64
CA ARG A 164 12.66 -16.58 -14.61
C ARG A 164 12.23 -16.29 -16.05
N ARG A 165 10.92 -16.23 -16.32
CA ARG A 165 10.38 -15.93 -17.66
C ARG A 165 10.72 -14.50 -18.07
N ALA A 166 10.53 -13.52 -17.20
CA ALA A 166 10.89 -12.13 -17.45
C ALA A 166 12.40 -11.96 -17.74
N GLN A 167 13.26 -12.66 -17.00
CA GLN A 167 14.71 -12.64 -17.27
C GLN A 167 15.07 -13.29 -18.62
N ARG A 168 14.37 -14.35 -19.05
CA ARG A 168 14.54 -14.92 -20.39
C ARG A 168 14.13 -13.95 -21.49
N LEU A 169 13.00 -13.26 -21.32
CA LEU A 169 12.55 -12.21 -22.26
C LEU A 169 13.56 -11.06 -22.33
N LEU A 170 14.08 -10.64 -21.18
CA LEU A 170 15.09 -9.59 -21.09
C LEU A 170 16.39 -9.94 -21.83
N ARG A 171 16.80 -11.21 -21.79
CA ARG A 171 17.98 -11.69 -22.54
C ARG A 171 17.73 -11.72 -24.05
N LYS A 172 16.48 -11.88 -24.50
CA LYS A 172 16.10 -11.90 -25.92
C LYS A 172 15.93 -10.49 -26.51
N MET A 173 15.56 -9.52 -25.68
CA MET A 173 15.40 -8.11 -26.07
C MET A 173 16.70 -7.29 -25.99
N LYS A 174 17.84 -7.97 -25.77
CA LYS A 174 19.13 -7.34 -25.53
C LYS A 174 19.87 -7.07 -26.84
#